data_AF-A0A2N3YK52-F1
#
_entry.id   AF-A0A2N3YK52-F1
#
_cell.length_a   1.000
_cell.length_b   1.000
_cell.length_c   1.000
_cell.angle_alpha   90.00
_cell.angle_beta   90.00
_cell.angle_gamma   90.00
#
_symmetry.space_group_name_H-M   'P 1'
#
loop_
_entity.id
_entity.type
_entity.pdbx_description
1 polymer ?
#
loop_
_entity_poly.entity_id
_entity_poly.type
_entity_poly.pdbx_seq_one_letter_code
_entity_poly.pdbx_strand_id
1 'polypeptide(L)'
;MLERTPDHAPLRVDTRSPGFDRRHRRRAVSLLLLTLVVPGSAQVAAGSRAVGRVAIKVWLVLLGLLLAVGLLALVSRSAVLWLATRGWLLAVAQVVLVVLALAWAALLVDAWRLGRPDRLPTRDRRGLLVALLVLLVVPGLVGWTGAGVGSARAAMTSLFGSGAAAPAAKGRYNILLLGGDSGASRVGLRPDSIQLASVDADTGRAVLFGFSRETENITFRPGSTMARLMPKGWSCGDECLLNGLYTWGQDHAKLFPAGTQDPGLVATTEAVESLSGLDIQYYVLVDLRGFSSIINAVGGLDITVQRRTPIGGNGSPISGYIEPGAQHLDGYHALWYARSRVGSTNYERMARQRCVVTALVRQLDPRTVLLNFGDIASASTGLFRTDIPQDALGPLAQVAVKTKQERITSVNFVPPLIKPWSYDPAVVRSTVAAAIAKSEKPAPAEPAAKATKATKATKASTGAAASAAATPTPAPSASTPAVMTRPGTDPDADTGDLASVCSAG
;
A
#
# COMPACT_ATOMS: atom_id res chain seq x y z
N MET A 1 -69.90 58.47 -53.48
CA MET A 1 -69.43 57.13 -53.05
C MET A 1 -68.03 56.95 -53.61
N LEU A 2 -67.04 56.75 -52.74
CA LEU A 2 -65.65 56.28 -52.96
C LEU A 2 -64.93 56.54 -51.60
N GLU A 3 -65.14 55.71 -50.58
CA GLU A 3 -64.47 54.44 -50.28
C GLU A 3 -63.14 54.66 -49.52
N ARG A 4 -63.16 54.38 -48.21
CA ARG A 4 -62.03 54.43 -47.28
C ARG A 4 -61.04 53.33 -47.64
N THR A 5 -59.78 53.69 -47.88
CA THR A 5 -58.65 52.74 -47.85
C THR A 5 -58.26 52.42 -46.40
N PRO A 6 -58.11 51.15 -46.03
CA PRO A 6 -57.67 50.75 -44.69
C PRO A 6 -56.15 50.80 -44.52
N ASP A 7 -55.73 51.16 -43.31
CA ASP A 7 -54.37 51.19 -42.80
C ASP A 7 -53.55 49.93 -43.12
N HIS A 8 -52.35 50.13 -43.66
CA HIS A 8 -51.31 49.11 -43.67
C HIS A 8 -50.77 48.91 -42.24
N ALA A 9 -51.32 47.94 -41.51
CA ALA A 9 -50.68 47.41 -40.32
C ALA A 9 -49.36 46.70 -40.72
N PRO A 10 -48.22 46.96 -40.07
CA PRO A 10 -46.99 46.24 -40.35
C PRO A 10 -47.17 44.77 -39.98
N LEU A 11 -46.94 43.88 -40.94
CA LEU A 11 -46.83 42.43 -40.74
C LEU A 11 -45.77 42.15 -39.67
N ARG A 12 -46.20 41.96 -38.41
CA ARG A 12 -45.39 41.27 -37.40
C ARG A 12 -45.30 39.82 -37.86
N VAL A 13 -44.21 39.49 -38.54
CA VAL A 13 -43.82 38.10 -38.78
C VAL A 13 -43.56 37.47 -37.41
N ASP A 14 -44.54 36.71 -36.92
CA ASP A 14 -44.39 35.95 -35.68
C ASP A 14 -43.43 34.80 -35.94
N THR A 15 -42.14 35.03 -35.67
CA THR A 15 -41.07 34.05 -35.91
C THR A 15 -41.13 32.83 -34.98
N ARG A 16 -42.10 32.75 -34.06
CA ARG A 16 -42.23 31.66 -33.09
C ARG A 16 -43.14 30.53 -33.62
N SER A 17 -42.67 29.86 -34.67
CA SER A 17 -43.25 28.57 -35.04
C SER A 17 -42.65 27.45 -34.17
N PRO A 18 -43.45 26.53 -33.58
CA PRO A 18 -42.96 25.47 -32.68
C PRO A 18 -41.83 24.59 -33.26
N GLY A 19 -41.78 24.48 -34.59
CA GLY A 19 -40.73 23.75 -35.32
C GLY A 19 -39.38 24.49 -35.40
N PHE A 20 -39.36 25.82 -35.22
CA PHE A 20 -38.15 26.63 -35.20
C PHE A 20 -37.41 26.49 -33.85
N ASP A 21 -38.16 26.49 -32.75
CA ASP A 21 -37.64 26.30 -31.39
C ASP A 21 -37.03 24.90 -31.20
N ARG A 22 -37.70 23.84 -31.70
CA ARG A 22 -37.14 22.48 -31.69
C ARG A 22 -35.82 22.37 -32.45
N ARG A 23 -35.70 23.04 -33.61
CA ARG A 23 -34.47 23.01 -34.42
C ARG A 23 -33.32 23.75 -33.73
N HIS A 24 -33.59 24.92 -33.15
CA HIS A 24 -32.59 25.67 -32.38
C HIS A 24 -32.13 24.91 -31.14
N ARG A 25 -33.06 24.32 -30.39
CA ARG A 25 -32.75 23.48 -29.22
C ARG A 25 -31.88 22.27 -29.61
N ARG A 26 -32.25 21.53 -30.67
CA ARG A 26 -31.46 20.39 -31.16
C ARG A 26 -30.05 20.81 -31.53
N ARG A 27 -29.90 21.92 -32.28
CA ARG A 27 -28.59 22.46 -32.65
C ARG A 27 -27.74 22.82 -31.42
N ALA A 28 -28.31 23.52 -30.43
CA ALA A 28 -27.59 23.91 -29.22
C ALA A 28 -27.10 22.69 -28.41
N VAL A 29 -27.95 21.67 -28.27
CA VAL A 29 -27.58 20.40 -27.62
C VAL A 29 -26.51 19.65 -28.42
N SER A 30 -26.62 19.59 -29.75
CA SER A 30 -25.62 18.94 -30.60
C SER A 30 -24.24 19.58 -30.48
N LEU A 31 -24.15 20.91 -30.38
CA LEU A 31 -22.86 21.60 -30.20
C LEU A 31 -22.20 21.25 -28.85
N LEU A 32 -22.99 21.14 -27.79
CA LEU A 32 -22.49 20.69 -26.48
C LEU A 32 -21.99 19.24 -26.52
N LEU A 33 -22.76 18.33 -27.12
CA LEU A 33 -22.38 16.91 -27.25
C LEU A 33 -21.15 16.71 -28.15
N LEU A 34 -21.03 17.48 -29.24
CA LEU A 34 -19.86 17.47 -30.10
C LEU A 34 -18.59 17.84 -29.31
N THR A 35 -18.66 18.89 -28.50
CA THR A 35 -17.53 19.35 -27.65
C THR A 35 -17.20 18.37 -26.52
N LEU A 36 -18.16 17.56 -26.08
CA LEU A 36 -17.94 16.50 -25.11
C LEU A 36 -17.13 15.33 -25.72
N VAL A 37 -17.45 14.91 -26.94
CA VAL A 37 -16.75 13.77 -27.57
C VAL A 37 -15.39 14.20 -28.13
N VAL A 38 -15.37 15.34 -28.83
CA VAL A 38 -14.17 15.92 -29.43
C VAL A 38 -14.11 17.40 -29.07
N PRO A 39 -13.34 17.80 -28.05
CA PRO A 39 -13.16 19.19 -27.65
C PRO A 39 -12.74 20.07 -28.84
N GLY A 40 -13.44 21.20 -29.03
CA GLY A 40 -13.19 22.13 -30.14
C GLY A 40 -14.02 21.92 -31.40
N SER A 41 -14.74 20.81 -31.53
CA SER A 41 -15.57 20.50 -32.70
C SER A 41 -16.74 21.48 -32.90
N ALA A 42 -17.37 21.96 -31.82
CA ALA A 42 -18.41 23.00 -31.92
C ALA A 42 -17.86 24.34 -32.43
N GLN A 43 -16.65 24.71 -32.01
CA GLN A 43 -15.98 25.94 -32.46
C GLN A 43 -15.61 25.88 -33.94
N VAL A 44 -15.23 24.71 -34.46
CA VAL A 44 -15.05 24.53 -35.91
C VAL A 44 -16.38 24.63 -36.66
N ALA A 45 -17.45 24.06 -36.12
CA ALA A 45 -18.75 23.99 -36.78
C ALA A 45 -19.53 25.31 -36.74
N ALA A 46 -19.46 26.07 -35.65
CA ALA A 46 -20.32 27.22 -35.41
C ALA A 46 -19.62 28.46 -34.83
N GLY A 47 -18.32 28.38 -34.50
CA GLY A 47 -17.58 29.45 -33.82
C GLY A 47 -16.24 29.77 -34.49
N SER A 48 -15.19 29.99 -33.68
CA SER A 48 -13.85 30.31 -34.20
C SER A 48 -13.09 29.05 -34.65
N ARG A 49 -12.89 28.94 -35.96
CA ARG A 49 -12.16 27.81 -36.56
C ARG A 49 -10.70 27.70 -36.12
N ALA A 50 -10.09 28.80 -35.65
CA ALA A 50 -8.72 28.77 -35.12
C ALA A 50 -8.66 28.01 -33.80
N VAL A 51 -9.48 28.42 -32.81
CA VAL A 51 -9.55 27.78 -31.49
C VAL A 51 -9.97 26.31 -31.61
N GLY A 52 -11.00 26.04 -32.42
CA GLY A 52 -11.46 24.67 -32.65
C GLY A 52 -10.38 23.74 -33.23
N ARG A 53 -9.59 24.21 -34.21
CA ARG A 53 -8.47 23.43 -34.77
C ARG A 53 -7.35 23.18 -33.77
N VAL A 54 -7.02 24.17 -32.93
CA VAL A 54 -6.00 23.99 -31.88
C VAL A 54 -6.45 22.96 -30.86
N ALA A 55 -7.70 23.05 -30.37
CA ALA A 55 -8.27 22.11 -29.41
C ALA A 55 -8.30 20.67 -29.96
N ILE A 56 -8.73 20.47 -31.21
CA ILE A 56 -8.72 19.15 -31.86
C ILE A 56 -7.30 18.61 -32.00
N LYS A 57 -6.33 19.44 -32.41
CA LYS A 57 -4.92 19.03 -32.49
C LYS A 57 -4.39 18.56 -31.13
N VAL A 58 -4.64 19.33 -30.07
CA VAL A 58 -4.24 18.94 -28.70
C VAL A 58 -4.90 17.60 -28.32
N TRP A 59 -6.19 17.44 -28.57
CA TRP A 59 -6.90 16.19 -28.30
C TRP A 59 -6.31 14.98 -29.05
N LEU A 60 -5.99 15.15 -30.34
CA LEU A 60 -5.35 14.09 -31.14
C LEU A 60 -3.93 13.76 -30.64
N VAL A 61 -3.15 14.76 -30.24
CA VAL A 61 -1.83 14.55 -29.63
C VAL A 61 -1.94 13.79 -28.31
N LEU A 62 -2.92 14.12 -27.47
CA LEU A 62 -3.17 13.41 -26.21
C LEU A 62 -3.55 11.94 -26.45
N LEU A 63 -4.41 11.67 -27.45
CA LEU A 63 -4.71 10.29 -27.83
C LEU A 63 -3.48 9.55 -28.36
N GLY A 64 -2.64 10.21 -29.16
CA GLY A 64 -1.38 9.66 -29.65
C GLY A 64 -0.41 9.32 -28.51
N LEU A 65 -0.28 10.22 -27.53
CA LEU A 65 0.53 9.99 -26.32
C LEU A 65 -0.02 8.84 -25.47
N LEU A 66 -1.34 8.76 -25.27
CA LEU A 66 -1.97 7.66 -24.55
C LEU A 66 -1.74 6.33 -25.27
N LEU A 67 -1.86 6.29 -26.60
CA LEU A 67 -1.55 5.11 -27.41
C LEU A 67 -0.06 4.72 -27.26
N ALA A 68 0.86 5.69 -27.35
CA ALA A 68 2.29 5.44 -27.21
C ALA A 68 2.65 4.87 -25.83
N VAL A 69 2.08 5.42 -24.76
CA VAL A 69 2.25 4.88 -23.39
C VAL A 69 1.64 3.48 -23.27
N GLY A 70 0.48 3.24 -23.88
CA GLY A 70 -0.14 1.91 -23.92
C GLY A 70 0.72 0.88 -24.64
N LEU A 71 1.29 1.23 -25.80
CA LEU A 71 2.22 0.37 -26.54
C LEU A 71 3.52 0.14 -25.74
N LEU A 72 4.06 1.17 -25.10
CA LEU A 72 5.22 1.04 -24.22
C LEU A 72 4.92 0.11 -23.04
N ALA A 73 3.71 0.14 -22.48
CA ALA A 73 3.30 -0.77 -21.39
C ALA A 73 3.27 -2.25 -21.82
N LEU A 74 3.07 -2.53 -23.11
CA LEU A 74 3.13 -3.88 -23.67
C LEU A 74 4.57 -4.36 -23.84
N VAL A 75 5.50 -3.46 -24.20
CA VAL A 75 6.92 -3.78 -24.44
C VAL A 75 7.73 -3.78 -23.15
N SER A 76 7.57 -2.75 -22.31
CA SER A 76 8.34 -2.52 -21.10
C SER A 76 7.46 -1.90 -20.00
N ARG A 77 6.86 -2.77 -19.19
CA ARG A 77 6.12 -2.36 -17.98
C ARG A 77 7.02 -1.58 -17.00
N SER A 78 8.30 -1.92 -16.95
CA SER A 78 9.29 -1.25 -16.10
C SER A 78 9.54 0.19 -16.52
N ALA A 79 9.63 0.48 -17.82
CA ALA A 79 9.75 1.85 -18.31
C ALA A 79 8.54 2.70 -17.90
N VAL A 80 7.31 2.16 -18.04
CA VAL A 80 6.10 2.89 -17.66
C VAL A 80 6.04 3.17 -16.16
N LEU A 81 6.37 2.19 -15.32
CA LEU A 81 6.46 2.41 -13.87
C LEU A 81 7.49 3.48 -13.54
N TRP A 82 8.65 3.45 -14.19
CA TRP A 82 9.69 4.47 -14.02
C TRP A 82 9.21 5.86 -14.43
N LEU A 83 8.53 6.01 -15.57
CA LEU A 83 7.91 7.29 -16.00
C LEU A 83 6.88 7.77 -14.96
N ALA A 84 6.06 6.84 -14.43
CA ALA A 84 4.99 7.14 -13.48
C ALA A 84 5.48 7.48 -12.07
N THR A 85 6.69 7.07 -11.67
CA THR A 85 7.26 7.38 -10.36
C THR A 85 8.16 8.62 -10.37
N ARG A 86 8.44 9.22 -11.53
CA ARG A 86 9.29 10.42 -11.64
C ARG A 86 8.52 11.67 -11.20
N GLY A 87 8.94 12.26 -10.08
CA GLY A 87 8.25 13.41 -9.47
C GLY A 87 8.04 14.60 -10.42
N TRP A 88 9.02 14.95 -11.26
CA TRP A 88 8.87 16.06 -12.20
C TRP A 88 7.87 15.77 -13.33
N LEU A 89 7.79 14.52 -13.81
CA LEU A 89 6.80 14.10 -14.80
C LEU A 89 5.38 14.19 -14.22
N LEU A 90 5.20 13.76 -12.97
CA LEU A 90 3.93 13.93 -12.25
C LEU A 90 3.55 15.39 -12.06
N ALA A 91 4.53 16.27 -11.80
CA ALA A 91 4.28 17.72 -11.68
C ALA A 91 3.81 18.32 -13.02
N VAL A 92 4.46 17.96 -14.13
CA VAL A 92 4.03 18.38 -15.47
C VAL A 92 2.65 17.82 -15.78
N ALA A 93 2.40 16.54 -15.50
CA ALA A 93 1.11 15.91 -15.72
C ALA A 93 -0.02 16.60 -14.92
N GLN A 94 0.22 16.94 -13.66
CA GLN A 94 -0.71 17.70 -12.82
C GLN A 94 -1.07 19.05 -13.48
N VAL A 95 -0.07 19.84 -13.88
CA VAL A 95 -0.30 21.16 -14.50
C VAL A 95 -1.05 21.01 -15.81
N VAL A 96 -0.64 20.06 -16.66
CA VAL A 96 -1.30 19.77 -17.94
C VAL A 96 -2.76 19.39 -17.73
N LEU A 97 -3.09 18.50 -16.79
CA LEU A 97 -4.47 18.10 -16.50
C LEU A 97 -5.34 19.27 -16.04
N VAL A 98 -4.81 20.14 -15.16
CA VAL A 98 -5.53 21.33 -14.71
C VAL A 98 -5.79 22.30 -15.87
N VAL A 99 -4.77 22.56 -16.70
CA VAL A 99 -4.91 23.44 -17.87
C VAL A 99 -5.92 22.86 -18.86
N LEU A 100 -5.87 21.56 -19.13
CA LEU A 100 -6.81 20.88 -20.03
C LEU A 100 -8.25 20.91 -19.48
N ALA A 101 -8.44 20.73 -18.17
CA ALA A 101 -9.73 20.84 -17.52
C ALA A 101 -10.33 22.25 -17.70
N LEU A 102 -9.54 23.29 -17.44
CA LEU A 102 -9.97 24.69 -17.60
C LEU A 102 -10.26 25.02 -19.08
N ALA A 103 -9.40 24.58 -19.99
CA ALA A 103 -9.59 24.79 -21.43
C ALA A 103 -10.85 24.08 -21.94
N TRP A 104 -11.12 22.85 -21.50
CA TRP A 104 -12.31 22.10 -21.89
C TRP A 104 -13.58 22.70 -21.30
N ALA A 105 -13.56 23.16 -20.05
CA ALA A 105 -14.65 23.92 -19.46
C ALA A 105 -14.95 25.21 -20.25
N ALA A 106 -13.91 25.96 -20.64
CA ALA A 106 -14.05 27.14 -21.47
C ALA A 106 -14.66 26.83 -22.85
N LEU A 107 -14.27 25.72 -23.49
CA LEU A 107 -14.85 25.26 -24.75
C LEU A 107 -16.33 24.88 -24.60
N LEU A 108 -16.73 24.26 -23.48
CA LEU A 108 -18.14 23.94 -23.20
C LEU A 108 -18.98 25.20 -22.96
N VAL A 109 -18.45 26.17 -22.22
CA VAL A 109 -19.11 27.47 -22.00
C VAL A 109 -19.26 28.23 -23.33
N ASP A 110 -18.22 28.22 -24.17
CA ASP A 110 -18.28 28.82 -25.50
C ASP A 110 -19.26 28.08 -26.42
N ALA A 111 -19.29 26.74 -26.40
CA ALA A 111 -20.29 25.95 -27.13
C ALA A 111 -21.72 26.25 -26.66
N TRP A 112 -21.93 26.45 -25.37
CA TRP A 112 -23.21 26.91 -24.81
C TRP A 112 -23.58 28.31 -25.34
N ARG A 113 -22.63 29.25 -25.36
CA ARG A 113 -22.81 30.60 -25.93
C ARG A 113 -23.16 30.54 -27.42
N LEU A 114 -22.48 29.69 -28.20
CA LEU A 114 -22.74 29.49 -29.63
C LEU A 114 -24.13 28.90 -29.89
N GLY A 115 -24.70 28.17 -28.93
CA GLY A 115 -26.08 27.68 -28.93
C GLY A 115 -27.15 28.77 -28.87
N ARG A 116 -26.77 30.04 -28.64
CA ARG A 116 -27.67 31.21 -28.52
C ARG A 116 -28.84 30.98 -27.55
N PRO A 117 -28.56 30.75 -26.25
CA PRO A 117 -29.58 30.51 -25.22
C PRO A 117 -30.55 31.69 -25.03
N ASP A 118 -30.15 32.89 -25.45
CA ASP A 118 -30.95 34.12 -25.49
C ASP A 118 -32.17 34.01 -26.42
N ARG A 119 -32.09 33.14 -27.44
CA ARG A 119 -33.17 32.95 -28.43
C ARG A 119 -34.14 31.82 -28.08
N LEU A 120 -33.86 31.07 -27.01
CA LEU A 120 -34.69 29.94 -26.59
C LEU A 120 -35.76 30.36 -25.57
N PRO A 121 -36.93 29.69 -25.56
CA PRO A 121 -37.91 29.85 -24.50
C PRO A 121 -37.31 29.56 -23.12
N THR A 122 -37.86 30.16 -22.06
CA THR A 122 -37.31 30.11 -20.68
C THR A 122 -37.10 28.68 -20.17
N ARG A 123 -37.99 27.75 -20.54
CA ARG A 123 -37.87 26.32 -20.18
C ARG A 123 -36.67 25.66 -20.86
N ASP A 124 -36.50 25.89 -22.17
CA ASP A 124 -35.40 25.30 -22.95
C ASP A 124 -34.04 25.94 -22.59
N ARG A 125 -34.03 27.24 -22.28
CA ARG A 125 -32.84 27.92 -21.75
C ARG A 125 -32.39 27.32 -20.41
N ARG A 126 -33.32 27.06 -19.49
CA ARG A 126 -33.02 26.36 -18.23
C ARG A 126 -32.51 24.94 -18.50
N GLY A 127 -33.13 24.21 -19.42
CA GLY A 127 -32.66 22.88 -19.83
C GLY A 127 -31.24 22.88 -20.40
N LEU A 128 -30.89 23.88 -21.22
CA LEU A 128 -29.53 24.02 -21.77
C LEU A 128 -28.50 24.41 -20.70
N LEU A 129 -28.88 25.23 -19.73
CA LEU A 129 -28.04 25.53 -18.56
C LEU A 129 -27.79 24.29 -17.70
N VAL A 130 -28.82 23.49 -17.42
CA VAL A 130 -28.66 22.21 -16.71
C VAL A 130 -27.75 21.27 -17.49
N ALA A 131 -27.92 21.17 -18.82
CA ALA A 131 -27.03 20.38 -19.66
C ALA A 131 -25.57 20.85 -19.57
N LEU A 132 -25.31 22.16 -19.62
CA LEU A 132 -23.96 22.69 -19.43
C LEU A 132 -23.38 22.30 -18.06
N LEU A 133 -24.14 22.49 -16.97
CA LEU A 133 -23.69 22.15 -15.62
C LEU A 133 -23.36 20.66 -15.47
N VAL A 134 -24.19 19.78 -16.03
CA VAL A 134 -23.94 18.34 -16.07
C VAL A 134 -22.68 18.03 -16.88
N LEU A 135 -22.49 18.68 -18.03
CA LEU A 135 -21.32 18.46 -18.88
C LEU A 135 -20.02 19.00 -18.27
N LEU A 136 -20.09 20.05 -17.44
CA LEU A 136 -18.96 20.60 -16.70
C LEU A 136 -18.44 19.63 -15.62
N VAL A 137 -19.19 18.59 -15.25
CA VAL A 137 -18.70 17.51 -14.39
C VAL A 137 -17.50 16.80 -15.03
N VAL A 138 -17.47 16.65 -16.37
CA VAL A 138 -16.37 15.95 -17.06
C VAL A 138 -15.03 16.69 -16.94
N PRO A 139 -14.89 17.98 -17.31
CA PRO A 139 -13.66 18.71 -17.03
C PRO A 139 -13.41 18.86 -15.52
N GLY A 140 -14.46 18.92 -14.68
CA GLY A 140 -14.31 18.86 -13.23
C GLY A 140 -13.61 17.59 -12.75
N LEU A 141 -13.98 16.42 -13.30
CA LEU A 141 -13.32 15.14 -13.03
C LEU A 141 -11.85 15.15 -13.51
N VAL A 142 -11.55 15.73 -14.67
CA VAL A 142 -10.16 15.88 -15.16
C VAL A 142 -9.34 16.79 -14.24
N GLY A 143 -9.93 17.87 -13.73
CA GLY A 143 -9.28 18.73 -12.73
C GLY A 143 -9.05 18.00 -11.41
N TRP A 144 -10.03 17.20 -10.97
CA TRP A 144 -9.94 16.37 -9.77
C TRP A 144 -8.88 15.29 -9.88
N THR A 145 -8.75 14.61 -11.03
CA THR A 145 -7.65 13.67 -11.27
C THR A 145 -6.29 14.37 -11.27
N GLY A 146 -6.19 15.58 -11.84
CA GLY A 146 -4.98 16.41 -11.74
C GLY A 146 -4.61 16.74 -10.29
N ALA A 147 -5.58 17.10 -9.46
CA ALA A 147 -5.37 17.33 -8.02
C ALA A 147 -4.93 16.04 -7.29
N GLY A 148 -5.52 14.89 -7.63
CA GLY A 148 -5.13 13.58 -7.11
C GLY A 148 -3.70 13.17 -7.49
N VAL A 149 -3.26 13.47 -8.71
CA VAL A 149 -1.84 13.29 -9.12
C VAL A 149 -0.93 14.19 -8.28
N GLY A 150 -1.35 15.42 -8.01
CA GLY A 150 -0.62 16.36 -7.16
C GLY A 150 -0.46 15.87 -5.71
N SER A 151 -1.54 15.35 -5.11
CA SER A 151 -1.50 14.80 -3.75
C SER A 151 -0.64 13.54 -3.68
N ALA A 152 -0.78 12.62 -4.65
CA ALA A 152 0.05 11.42 -4.74
C ALA A 152 1.54 11.77 -4.90
N ARG A 153 1.87 12.78 -5.72
CA ARG A 153 3.24 13.28 -5.88
C ARG A 153 3.78 13.86 -4.58
N ALA A 154 3.00 14.69 -3.89
CA ALA A 154 3.40 15.31 -2.63
C ALA A 154 3.66 14.25 -1.55
N ALA A 155 2.78 13.26 -1.44
CA ALA A 155 2.97 12.08 -0.62
C ALA A 155 4.24 11.30 -0.98
N MET A 156 4.54 11.13 -2.26
CA MET A 156 5.72 10.39 -2.73
C MET A 156 7.00 11.14 -2.31
N THR A 157 6.99 12.47 -2.39
CA THR A 157 8.11 13.32 -1.96
C THR A 157 8.27 13.41 -0.45
N SER A 158 7.19 13.28 0.33
CA SER A 158 7.27 13.33 1.79
C SER A 158 7.70 12.00 2.40
N LEU A 159 7.30 10.87 1.80
CA LEU A 159 7.61 9.53 2.31
C LEU A 159 8.93 8.97 1.79
N PHE A 160 9.24 9.20 0.51
CA PHE A 160 10.46 8.73 -0.11
C PHE A 160 11.36 9.91 -0.41
N GLY A 161 12.53 9.92 0.22
CA GLY A 161 13.51 10.98 0.06
C GLY A 161 13.98 11.13 -1.39
N SER A 162 14.62 12.27 -1.67
CA SER A 162 15.41 12.43 -2.89
C SER A 162 16.79 11.78 -2.68
N GLY A 163 17.24 10.99 -3.64
CA GLY A 163 18.50 10.27 -3.54
C GLY A 163 18.68 9.23 -4.64
N ALA A 164 19.91 8.80 -4.86
CA ALA A 164 20.21 7.70 -5.77
C ALA A 164 19.85 6.37 -5.09
N ALA A 165 19.34 5.40 -5.87
CA ALA A 165 19.13 4.05 -5.37
C ALA A 165 20.48 3.44 -4.95
N ALA A 166 20.53 2.86 -3.76
CA ALA A 166 21.66 2.06 -3.31
C ALA A 166 21.78 0.81 -4.20
N PRO A 167 23.00 0.44 -4.62
CA PRO A 167 23.19 -0.78 -5.38
C PRO A 167 22.89 -2.02 -4.53
N ALA A 168 22.50 -3.11 -5.17
CA ALA A 168 22.34 -4.40 -4.51
C ALA A 168 23.68 -4.86 -3.91
N ALA A 169 23.68 -5.23 -2.63
CA ALA A 169 24.86 -5.78 -1.96
C ALA A 169 25.02 -7.26 -2.33
N LYS A 170 26.11 -7.60 -3.02
CA LYS A 170 26.40 -8.97 -3.50
C LYS A 170 25.24 -9.56 -4.31
N GLY A 171 24.60 -8.74 -5.16
CA GLY A 171 23.47 -9.16 -6.00
C GLY A 171 22.11 -9.19 -5.30
N ARG A 172 22.03 -8.82 -4.02
CA ARG A 172 20.79 -8.85 -3.24
C ARG A 172 20.40 -7.48 -2.67
N TYR A 173 19.10 -7.23 -2.60
CA TYR A 173 18.54 -6.16 -1.79
C TYR A 173 18.15 -6.71 -0.42
N ASN A 174 18.75 -6.15 0.63
CA ASN A 174 18.47 -6.47 2.02
C ASN A 174 17.67 -5.32 2.63
N ILE A 175 16.39 -5.59 2.95
CA ILE A 175 15.42 -4.61 3.42
C ILE A 175 15.00 -4.99 4.84
N LEU A 176 15.27 -4.12 5.80
CA LEU A 176 14.87 -4.29 7.20
C LEU A 176 13.39 -3.91 7.38
N LEU A 177 12.57 -4.84 7.83
CA LEU A 177 11.15 -4.66 8.11
C LEU A 177 10.94 -4.58 9.62
N LEU A 178 10.51 -3.42 10.09
CA LEU A 178 10.24 -3.14 11.49
C LEU A 178 8.74 -2.88 11.70
N GLY A 179 8.15 -3.60 12.65
CA GLY A 179 6.80 -3.37 13.13
C GLY A 179 6.84 -2.89 14.56
N GLY A 180 6.35 -1.69 14.85
CA GLY A 180 6.38 -1.12 16.19
C GLY A 180 5.06 -0.51 16.65
N ASP A 181 5.00 -0.11 17.92
CA ASP A 181 3.82 0.49 18.53
C ASP A 181 4.15 1.91 19.03
N SER A 182 4.06 2.88 18.13
CA SER A 182 4.28 4.32 18.40
C SER A 182 2.98 5.14 18.46
N GLY A 183 1.89 4.56 18.98
CA GLY A 183 0.65 5.31 19.14
C GLY A 183 0.88 6.67 19.84
N ALA A 184 0.12 7.70 19.46
CA ALA A 184 0.31 9.10 19.90
C ALA A 184 0.33 9.33 21.45
N SER A 185 -0.01 8.31 22.24
CA SER A 185 0.03 8.28 23.71
C SER A 185 1.23 7.54 24.30
N ARG A 186 2.21 7.10 23.49
CA ARG A 186 3.35 6.29 23.92
C ARG A 186 4.66 7.07 23.76
N VAL A 187 5.42 7.17 24.85
CA VAL A 187 6.80 7.68 24.83
C VAL A 187 7.73 6.50 24.53
N GLY A 188 8.52 6.61 23.46
CA GLY A 188 9.48 5.59 23.02
C GLY A 188 8.88 4.55 22.07
N LEU A 189 9.37 4.50 20.83
CA LEU A 189 9.06 3.42 19.88
C LEU A 189 9.94 2.20 20.22
N ARG A 190 9.31 1.01 20.27
CA ARG A 190 9.99 -0.28 20.34
C ARG A 190 9.48 -1.19 19.22
N PRO A 191 10.34 -1.65 18.30
CA PRO A 191 9.92 -2.60 17.28
C PRO A 191 9.71 -3.99 17.90
N ASP A 192 8.49 -4.48 17.83
CA ASP A 192 8.09 -5.81 18.32
C ASP A 192 8.17 -6.89 17.23
N SER A 193 8.26 -6.47 15.96
CA SER A 193 8.56 -7.32 14.80
C SER A 193 9.83 -6.80 14.13
N ILE A 194 10.85 -7.64 14.05
CA ILE A 194 12.13 -7.31 13.43
C ILE A 194 12.45 -8.42 12.43
N GLN A 195 12.36 -8.10 11.15
CA GLN A 195 12.57 -9.07 10.07
C GLN A 195 13.49 -8.49 9.01
N LEU A 196 14.35 -9.29 8.41
CA LEU A 196 15.20 -8.91 7.30
C LEU A 196 14.77 -9.66 6.04
N ALA A 197 14.29 -8.95 5.04
CA ALA A 197 14.01 -9.50 3.72
C ALA A 197 15.26 -9.39 2.85
N SER A 198 15.83 -10.52 2.44
CA SER A 198 16.95 -10.58 1.49
C SER A 198 16.48 -11.13 0.17
N VAL A 199 16.49 -10.29 -0.88
CA VAL A 199 15.91 -10.63 -2.19
C VAL A 199 16.97 -10.51 -3.28
N ASP A 200 17.11 -11.56 -4.08
CA ASP A 200 17.96 -11.55 -5.25
C ASP A 200 17.45 -10.55 -6.31
N ALA A 201 18.30 -9.64 -6.78
CA ALA A 201 17.89 -8.58 -7.70
C ALA A 201 17.47 -9.12 -9.09
N ASP A 202 18.09 -10.22 -9.52
CA ASP A 202 17.91 -10.76 -10.85
C ASP A 202 16.77 -11.77 -10.91
N THR A 203 16.74 -12.71 -9.97
CA THR A 203 15.76 -13.80 -9.92
C THR A 203 14.51 -13.46 -9.11
N GLY A 204 14.60 -12.52 -8.15
CA GLY A 204 13.49 -12.22 -7.22
C GLY A 204 13.35 -13.23 -6.09
N ARG A 205 14.23 -14.23 -5.97
CA ARG A 205 14.18 -15.24 -4.91
C ARG A 205 14.51 -14.62 -3.56
N ALA A 206 13.62 -14.83 -2.60
CA ALA A 206 13.65 -14.13 -1.33
C ALA A 206 13.81 -15.08 -0.14
N VAL A 207 14.58 -14.62 0.85
CA VAL A 207 14.64 -15.22 2.18
C VAL A 207 14.25 -14.18 3.22
N LEU A 208 13.31 -14.53 4.09
CA LEU A 208 12.86 -13.69 5.19
C LEU A 208 13.44 -14.21 6.52
N PHE A 209 14.26 -13.39 7.17
CA PHE A 209 14.91 -13.72 8.44
C PHE A 209 14.20 -13.00 9.59
N GLY A 210 13.53 -13.74 10.47
CA GLY A 210 12.89 -13.18 11.66
C GLY A 210 13.83 -13.20 12.87
N PHE A 211 14.03 -12.05 13.52
CA PHE A 211 14.81 -11.93 14.74
C PHE A 211 13.89 -11.74 15.94
N SER A 212 14.13 -12.48 17.02
CA SER A 212 13.38 -12.28 18.26
C SER A 212 13.71 -10.91 18.84
N ARG A 213 12.68 -10.17 19.26
CA ARG A 213 12.84 -8.90 19.97
C ARG A 213 13.62 -9.04 21.29
N GLU A 214 13.67 -10.26 21.84
CA GLU A 214 14.33 -10.64 23.09
C GLU A 214 15.79 -11.09 22.87
N THR A 215 16.37 -10.85 21.69
CA THR A 215 17.77 -11.22 21.44
C THR A 215 18.71 -10.35 22.29
N GLU A 216 19.59 -10.96 23.07
CA GLU A 216 20.54 -10.29 23.98
C GLU A 216 21.98 -10.39 23.46
N ASN A 217 22.97 -9.88 24.21
CA ASN A 217 24.40 -10.14 23.97
C ASN A 217 24.86 -9.87 22.53
N ILE A 218 24.41 -8.74 21.95
CA ILE A 218 24.68 -8.39 20.55
C ILE A 218 26.03 -7.69 20.46
N THR A 219 26.94 -8.24 19.67
CA THR A 219 28.20 -7.57 19.31
C THR A 219 28.02 -6.82 18.00
N PHE A 220 28.74 -5.71 17.80
CA PHE A 220 28.61 -4.87 16.61
C PHE A 220 29.81 -5.03 15.66
N ARG A 221 29.59 -4.76 14.37
CA ARG A 221 30.63 -4.86 13.34
C ARG A 221 31.73 -3.80 13.58
N PRO A 222 33.02 -4.14 13.52
CA PRO A 222 34.09 -3.15 13.63
C PRO A 222 33.89 -1.98 12.66
N GLY A 223 34.09 -0.75 13.13
CA GLY A 223 33.90 0.47 12.35
C GLY A 223 32.48 1.04 12.34
N SER A 224 31.48 0.28 12.79
CA SER A 224 30.09 0.76 12.89
C SER A 224 29.94 1.84 13.98
N THR A 225 28.84 2.60 13.94
CA THR A 225 28.56 3.62 14.97
C THR A 225 28.37 3.00 16.34
N MET A 226 27.59 1.92 16.40
CA MET A 226 27.35 1.16 17.62
C MET A 226 28.61 0.49 18.16
N ALA A 227 29.53 0.02 17.31
CA ALA A 227 30.81 -0.49 17.79
C ALA A 227 31.66 0.58 18.48
N ARG A 228 31.57 1.85 18.06
CA ARG A 228 32.24 2.97 18.75
C ARG A 228 31.55 3.34 20.05
N LEU A 229 30.21 3.34 20.06
CA LEU A 229 29.41 3.69 21.24
C LEU A 229 29.39 2.57 22.30
N MET A 230 29.47 1.32 21.86
CA MET A 230 29.37 0.11 22.69
C MET A 230 30.45 -0.91 22.28
N PRO A 231 31.72 -0.65 22.60
CA PRO A 231 32.84 -1.51 22.19
C PRO A 231 32.75 -2.93 22.79
N LYS A 232 32.08 -3.08 23.94
CA LYS A 232 31.83 -4.39 24.58
C LYS A 232 30.56 -5.08 24.07
N GLY A 233 29.79 -4.45 23.18
CA GLY A 233 28.48 -4.92 22.73
C GLY A 233 27.33 -4.52 23.64
N TRP A 234 26.13 -4.90 23.24
CA TRP A 234 24.86 -4.73 23.95
C TRP A 234 24.61 -5.96 24.84
N SER A 235 25.23 -5.98 26.02
CA SER A 235 25.35 -7.17 26.87
C SER A 235 25.08 -6.88 28.36
N CYS A 236 24.04 -6.10 28.67
CA CYS A 236 23.65 -5.79 30.06
C CYS A 236 22.62 -6.77 30.67
N GLY A 237 22.54 -8.00 30.16
CA GLY A 237 21.55 -9.01 30.58
C GLY A 237 20.13 -8.68 30.10
N ASP A 238 19.13 -9.03 30.90
CA ASP A 238 17.70 -8.98 30.55
C ASP A 238 17.16 -7.55 30.26
N GLU A 239 17.95 -6.51 30.53
CA GLU A 239 17.62 -5.13 30.17
C GLU A 239 18.03 -4.79 28.72
N CYS A 240 19.00 -5.54 28.17
CA CYS A 240 19.61 -5.30 26.86
C CYS A 240 18.99 -6.19 25.77
N LEU A 241 17.72 -5.96 25.47
CA LEU A 241 17.00 -6.65 24.40
C LEU A 241 17.19 -5.94 23.04
N LEU A 242 17.12 -6.69 21.93
CA LEU A 242 17.22 -6.15 20.57
C LEU A 242 16.21 -5.02 20.30
N ASN A 243 14.96 -5.15 20.76
CA ASN A 243 13.99 -4.07 20.58
C ASN A 243 14.26 -2.82 21.43
N GLY A 244 15.07 -2.96 22.48
CA GLY A 244 15.49 -1.87 23.36
C GLY A 244 16.50 -0.94 22.67
N LEU A 245 17.27 -1.44 21.70
CA LEU A 245 18.26 -0.63 20.98
C LEU A 245 17.63 0.56 20.26
N TYR A 246 16.41 0.41 19.73
CA TYR A 246 15.71 1.53 19.12
C TYR A 246 15.46 2.65 20.14
N THR A 247 14.89 2.31 21.30
CA THR A 247 14.64 3.29 22.37
C THR A 247 15.94 3.87 22.89
N TRP A 248 16.95 3.04 23.14
CA TRP A 248 18.26 3.49 23.60
C TRP A 248 18.88 4.50 22.64
N GLY A 249 18.85 4.24 21.33
CA GLY A 249 19.38 5.14 20.33
C GLY A 249 18.65 6.49 20.32
N GLN A 250 17.33 6.48 20.44
CA GLN A 250 16.52 7.70 20.54
C GLN A 250 16.87 8.53 21.78
N ASP A 251 16.99 7.88 22.94
CA ASP A 251 17.31 8.56 24.21
C ASP A 251 18.75 9.12 24.22
N HIS A 252 19.64 8.52 23.42
CA HIS A 252 21.05 8.89 23.33
C HIS A 252 21.40 9.55 21.99
N ALA A 253 20.44 10.22 21.34
CA ALA A 253 20.61 10.82 20.01
C ALA A 253 21.86 11.71 19.88
N LYS A 254 22.27 12.40 20.95
CA LYS A 254 23.46 13.27 20.99
C LYS A 254 24.79 12.54 20.82
N LEU A 255 24.83 11.22 21.02
CA LEU A 255 26.03 10.40 20.86
C LEU A 255 26.26 9.99 19.39
N PHE A 256 25.23 10.09 18.56
CA PHE A 256 25.31 9.71 17.15
C PHE A 256 25.95 10.82 16.32
N PRO A 257 26.52 10.50 15.13
CA PRO A 257 27.07 11.51 14.24
C PRO A 257 26.09 12.64 13.95
N ALA A 258 26.62 13.86 13.80
CA ALA A 258 25.81 15.02 13.48
C ALA A 258 25.03 14.79 12.16
N GLY A 259 23.72 15.05 12.19
CA GLY A 259 22.84 14.85 11.02
C GLY A 259 22.16 13.49 10.93
N THR A 260 22.41 12.55 11.86
CA THR A 260 21.64 11.30 11.96
C THR A 260 20.17 11.61 12.23
N GLN A 261 19.29 11.24 11.30
CA GLN A 261 17.85 11.52 11.39
C GLN A 261 17.13 10.63 12.41
N ASP A 262 17.51 9.35 12.49
CA ASP A 262 16.88 8.36 13.39
C ASP A 262 17.96 7.48 14.05
N PRO A 263 18.52 7.91 15.19
CA PRO A 263 19.50 7.15 15.96
C PRO A 263 19.03 5.76 16.40
N GLY A 264 17.77 5.62 16.80
CA GLY A 264 17.20 4.33 17.21
C GLY A 264 17.20 3.32 16.07
N LEU A 265 16.90 3.81 14.86
CA LEU A 265 16.96 2.99 13.68
C LEU A 265 18.38 2.58 13.31
N VAL A 266 19.35 3.51 13.35
CA VAL A 266 20.77 3.17 13.12
C VAL A 266 21.23 2.07 14.07
N ALA A 267 20.91 2.19 15.36
CA ALA A 267 21.24 1.18 16.36
C ALA A 267 20.65 -0.20 16.04
N THR A 268 19.38 -0.23 15.64
CA THR A 268 18.67 -1.46 15.29
C THR A 268 19.21 -2.09 14.00
N THR A 269 19.47 -1.27 12.97
CA THR A 269 20.04 -1.72 11.70
C THR A 269 21.40 -2.35 11.91
N GLU A 270 22.34 -1.65 12.57
CA GLU A 270 23.69 -2.18 12.79
C GLU A 270 23.70 -3.47 13.64
N ALA A 271 22.74 -3.62 14.57
CA ALA A 271 22.55 -4.87 15.30
C ALA A 271 22.14 -6.02 14.36
N VAL A 272 21.13 -5.80 13.51
CA VAL A 272 20.66 -6.83 12.55
C VAL A 272 21.72 -7.15 11.50
N GLU A 273 22.48 -6.15 11.04
CA GLU A 273 23.64 -6.39 10.15
C GLU A 273 24.71 -7.24 10.82
N SER A 274 24.98 -7.01 12.11
CA SER A 274 25.96 -7.81 12.85
C SER A 274 25.50 -9.25 13.08
N LEU A 275 24.23 -9.43 13.43
CA LEU A 275 23.59 -10.74 13.60
C LEU A 275 23.58 -11.53 12.28
N SER A 276 23.10 -10.90 11.21
CA SER A 276 22.91 -11.56 9.91
C SER A 276 24.21 -11.70 9.10
N GLY A 277 25.16 -10.77 9.27
CA GLY A 277 26.33 -10.63 8.40
C GLY A 277 26.02 -10.01 7.04
N LEU A 278 24.82 -9.45 6.84
CA LEU A 278 24.39 -8.81 5.60
C LEU A 278 24.42 -7.28 5.74
N ASP A 279 24.77 -6.59 4.65
CA ASP A 279 24.64 -5.13 4.56
C ASP A 279 23.20 -4.79 4.22
N ILE A 280 22.56 -3.91 4.99
CA ILE A 280 21.17 -3.49 4.80
C ILE A 280 21.15 -2.22 3.96
N GLN A 281 20.42 -2.23 2.85
CA GLN A 281 20.33 -1.06 1.95
C GLN A 281 19.20 -0.13 2.35
N TYR A 282 18.12 -0.71 2.87
CA TYR A 282 16.87 -0.01 3.13
C TYR A 282 16.18 -0.52 4.38
N TYR A 283 15.32 0.31 4.95
CA TYR A 283 14.37 -0.10 5.98
C TYR A 283 12.95 0.33 5.65
N VAL A 284 12.00 -0.36 6.26
CA VAL A 284 10.59 0.00 6.31
C VAL A 284 10.14 -0.20 7.75
N LEU A 285 9.75 0.89 8.40
CA LEU A 285 9.18 0.90 9.74
C LEU A 285 7.71 1.26 9.64
N VAL A 286 6.85 0.38 10.16
CA VAL A 286 5.40 0.53 10.13
C VAL A 286 4.85 0.41 11.54
N ASP A 287 3.97 1.33 11.92
CA ASP A 287 3.22 1.19 13.17
C ASP A 287 1.92 0.37 12.99
N LEU A 288 1.22 0.11 14.10
CA LEU A 288 0.01 -0.72 14.06
C LEU A 288 -1.12 -0.12 13.20
N ARG A 289 -1.27 1.21 13.19
CA ARG A 289 -2.31 1.89 12.39
C ARG A 289 -1.93 1.92 10.93
N GLY A 290 -0.68 2.27 10.62
CA GLY A 290 -0.12 2.25 9.28
C GLY A 290 -0.20 0.85 8.66
N PHE A 291 0.04 -0.19 9.46
CA PHE A 291 -0.15 -1.57 9.03
C PHE A 291 -1.61 -1.82 8.58
N SER A 292 -2.61 -1.53 9.43
CA SER A 292 -4.02 -1.72 9.06
C SER A 292 -4.41 -0.89 7.82
N SER A 293 -3.93 0.35 7.71
CA SER A 293 -4.18 1.21 6.56
C SER A 293 -3.62 0.63 5.26
N ILE A 294 -2.38 0.13 5.28
CA ILE A 294 -1.75 -0.51 4.11
C ILE A 294 -2.56 -1.72 3.66
N ILE A 295 -2.95 -2.60 4.60
CA ILE A 295 -3.74 -3.80 4.28
C ILE A 295 -5.09 -3.44 3.65
N ASN A 296 -5.80 -2.46 4.19
CA ASN A 296 -7.07 -2.00 3.61
C ASN A 296 -6.88 -1.42 2.20
N ALA A 297 -5.81 -0.64 2.00
CA ALA A 297 -5.55 0.01 0.73
C ALA A 297 -5.14 -0.95 -0.40
N VAL A 298 -4.57 -2.12 -0.06
CA VAL A 298 -4.32 -3.20 -1.03
C VAL A 298 -5.53 -4.10 -1.25
N GLY A 299 -6.64 -3.84 -0.54
CA GLY A 299 -7.89 -4.59 -0.68
C GLY A 299 -8.02 -5.81 0.23
N GLY A 300 -7.27 -5.86 1.35
CA GLY A 300 -7.28 -6.97 2.30
C GLY A 300 -6.20 -8.04 2.04
N LEU A 301 -6.19 -9.09 2.85
CA LEU A 301 -5.27 -10.23 2.74
C LEU A 301 -6.00 -11.57 2.81
N ASP A 302 -5.81 -12.41 1.82
CA ASP A 302 -6.19 -13.82 1.88
C ASP A 302 -5.16 -14.64 2.68
N ILE A 303 -5.59 -15.24 3.79
CA ILE A 303 -4.76 -16.12 4.64
C ILE A 303 -5.55 -17.38 5.00
N THR A 304 -4.91 -18.54 4.92
CA THR A 304 -5.45 -19.76 5.53
C THR A 304 -5.06 -19.81 7.00
N VAL A 305 -6.02 -19.53 7.87
CA VAL A 305 -5.86 -19.55 9.33
C VAL A 305 -5.95 -21.01 9.80
N GLN A 306 -4.89 -21.53 10.44
CA GLN A 306 -4.92 -22.93 10.91
C GLN A 306 -5.56 -23.08 12.29
N ARG A 307 -5.45 -22.05 13.13
CA ARG A 307 -5.99 -22.06 14.50
C ARG A 307 -6.75 -20.80 14.82
N ARG A 308 -7.82 -20.98 15.60
CA ARG A 308 -8.67 -19.90 16.08
C ARG A 308 -7.82 -18.87 16.81
N THR A 309 -7.89 -17.61 16.38
CA THR A 309 -7.09 -16.52 16.94
C THR A 309 -7.99 -15.53 17.67
N PRO A 310 -7.83 -15.30 18.99
CA PRO A 310 -8.66 -14.36 19.74
C PRO A 310 -8.41 -12.90 19.34
N ILE A 311 -9.50 -12.12 19.30
CA ILE A 311 -9.51 -10.67 19.17
C ILE A 311 -9.74 -10.07 20.56
N GLY A 312 -8.84 -9.22 21.04
CA GLY A 312 -8.80 -8.78 22.44
C GLY A 312 -7.92 -9.67 23.31
N GLY A 313 -8.19 -9.70 24.62
CA GLY A 313 -7.37 -10.44 25.58
C GLY A 313 -6.16 -9.65 26.12
N ASN A 314 -5.34 -10.30 26.96
CA ASN A 314 -4.16 -9.70 27.59
C ASN A 314 -4.46 -8.39 28.35
N GLY A 315 -5.47 -8.44 29.24
CA GLY A 315 -5.95 -7.29 30.03
C GLY A 315 -7.23 -6.64 29.50
N SER A 316 -7.74 -7.06 28.35
CA SER A 316 -9.06 -6.68 27.82
C SER A 316 -9.95 -7.90 27.57
N PRO A 317 -11.29 -7.78 27.63
CA PRO A 317 -12.18 -8.87 27.26
C PRO A 317 -11.92 -9.35 25.83
N ILE A 318 -12.10 -10.65 25.58
CA ILE A 318 -12.12 -11.19 24.23
C ILE A 318 -13.43 -10.76 23.57
N SER A 319 -13.34 -10.02 22.47
CA SER A 319 -14.51 -9.47 21.76
C SER A 319 -14.90 -10.27 20.52
N GLY A 320 -14.09 -11.25 20.13
CA GLY A 320 -14.34 -12.08 18.95
C GLY A 320 -13.17 -13.00 18.62
N TYR A 321 -13.28 -13.71 17.50
CA TYR A 321 -12.27 -14.65 17.03
C TYR A 321 -12.11 -14.57 15.52
N ILE A 322 -10.89 -14.82 15.05
CA ILE A 322 -10.59 -15.15 13.66
C ILE A 322 -10.59 -16.67 13.57
N GLU A 323 -11.55 -17.22 12.84
CA GLU A 323 -11.80 -18.66 12.77
C GLU A 323 -10.82 -19.38 11.83
N PRO A 324 -10.52 -20.68 12.05
CA PRO A 324 -9.77 -21.49 11.11
C PRO A 324 -10.42 -21.56 9.71
N GLY A 325 -9.59 -21.68 8.67
CA GLY A 325 -10.00 -21.78 7.27
C GLY A 325 -9.41 -20.69 6.38
N ALA A 326 -9.74 -20.73 5.09
CA ALA A 326 -9.41 -19.66 4.15
C ALA A 326 -10.24 -18.42 4.49
N GLN A 327 -9.56 -17.33 4.83
CA GLN A 327 -10.16 -16.09 5.31
C GLN A 327 -9.62 -14.91 4.50
N HIS A 328 -10.49 -13.96 4.18
CA HIS A 328 -10.11 -12.67 3.65
C HIS A 328 -10.10 -11.66 4.81
N LEU A 329 -8.90 -11.23 5.22
CA LEU A 329 -8.69 -10.37 6.38
C LEU A 329 -8.50 -8.92 5.95
N ASP A 330 -9.40 -8.03 6.40
CA ASP A 330 -9.16 -6.60 6.34
C ASP A 330 -8.03 -6.16 7.29
N GLY A 331 -7.67 -4.88 7.28
CA GLY A 331 -6.60 -4.35 8.12
C GLY A 331 -6.83 -4.49 9.61
N TYR A 332 -8.09 -4.55 10.08
CA TYR A 332 -8.41 -4.77 11.49
C TYR A 332 -8.14 -6.23 11.87
N HIS A 333 -8.67 -7.17 11.10
CA HIS A 333 -8.51 -8.60 11.35
C HIS A 333 -7.07 -9.06 11.12
N ALA A 334 -6.39 -8.58 10.08
CA ALA A 334 -4.99 -8.88 9.82
C ALA A 334 -4.08 -8.39 10.96
N LEU A 335 -4.37 -7.21 11.52
CA LEU A 335 -3.62 -6.69 12.67
C LEU A 335 -3.82 -7.57 13.89
N TRP A 336 -5.07 -7.95 14.19
CA TRP A 336 -5.38 -8.87 15.28
C TRP A 336 -4.73 -10.24 15.10
N TYR A 337 -4.74 -10.77 13.88
CA TYR A 337 -4.07 -12.01 13.52
C TYR A 337 -2.57 -11.95 13.83
N ALA A 338 -1.90 -10.88 13.42
CA ALA A 338 -0.46 -10.69 13.63
C ALA A 338 -0.08 -10.41 15.09
N ARG A 339 -0.97 -9.78 15.89
CA ARG A 339 -0.62 -9.30 17.24
C ARG A 339 -1.12 -10.16 18.39
N SER A 340 -2.12 -11.02 18.18
CA SER A 340 -2.75 -11.77 19.27
C SER A 340 -1.72 -12.61 20.02
N ARG A 341 -1.83 -12.61 21.36
CA ARG A 341 -0.95 -13.35 22.29
C ARG A 341 -1.70 -14.37 23.13
N VAL A 342 -3.02 -14.28 23.20
CA VAL A 342 -3.83 -15.16 24.03
C VAL A 342 -3.88 -16.55 23.40
N GLY A 343 -3.48 -17.56 24.17
CA GLY A 343 -3.42 -18.94 23.71
C GLY A 343 -2.35 -19.18 22.63
N SER A 344 -1.30 -18.35 22.57
CA SER A 344 -0.21 -18.51 21.60
C SER A 344 1.14 -18.15 22.19
N THR A 345 2.17 -18.93 21.87
CA THR A 345 3.56 -18.59 22.22
C THR A 345 4.06 -17.37 21.44
N ASN A 346 5.18 -16.79 21.89
CA ASN A 346 5.86 -15.72 21.16
C ASN A 346 6.24 -16.14 19.73
N TYR A 347 6.55 -17.42 19.54
CA TYR A 347 6.99 -18.00 18.27
C TYR A 347 5.83 -18.18 17.30
N GLU A 348 4.66 -18.57 17.79
CA GLU A 348 3.44 -18.60 16.98
C GLU A 348 3.05 -17.21 16.47
N ARG A 349 3.24 -16.17 17.30
CA ARG A 349 3.02 -14.79 16.88
C ARG A 349 3.99 -14.40 15.75
N MET A 350 5.28 -14.72 15.89
CA MET A 350 6.26 -14.48 14.82
C MET A 350 5.90 -15.23 13.53
N ALA A 351 5.40 -16.46 13.63
CA ALA A 351 4.92 -17.23 12.49
C ALA A 351 3.73 -16.54 11.78
N ARG A 352 2.74 -16.03 12.53
CA ARG A 352 1.62 -15.25 11.96
C ARG A 352 2.08 -13.96 11.28
N GLN A 353 2.97 -13.20 11.92
CA GLN A 353 3.56 -11.98 11.34
C GLN A 353 4.25 -12.26 10.00
N ARG A 354 4.98 -13.37 9.92
CA ARG A 354 5.61 -13.83 8.66
C ARG A 354 4.58 -14.19 7.60
N CYS A 355 3.52 -14.91 7.96
CA CYS A 355 2.46 -15.25 7.02
C CYS A 355 1.78 -14.02 6.45
N VAL A 356 1.54 -13.01 7.29
CA VAL A 356 1.03 -11.70 6.85
C VAL A 356 1.98 -11.05 5.85
N VAL A 357 3.28 -10.96 6.13
CA VAL A 357 4.27 -10.39 5.20
C VAL A 357 4.33 -11.19 3.89
N THR A 358 4.31 -12.52 3.98
CA THR A 358 4.35 -13.41 2.81
C THR A 358 3.09 -13.26 1.96
N ALA A 359 1.90 -13.27 2.58
CA ALA A 359 0.62 -13.06 1.92
C ALA A 359 0.56 -11.68 1.26
N LEU A 360 1.05 -10.64 1.96
CA LEU A 360 1.16 -9.31 1.41
C LEU A 360 2.03 -9.30 0.15
N VAL A 361 3.24 -9.85 0.18
CA VAL A 361 4.10 -9.90 -1.03
C VAL A 361 3.46 -10.68 -2.18
N ARG A 362 2.76 -11.80 -1.89
CA ARG A 362 2.04 -12.60 -2.90
C ARG A 362 0.86 -11.84 -3.52
N GLN A 363 0.14 -11.06 -2.74
CA GLN A 363 -1.07 -10.37 -3.18
C GLN A 363 -0.80 -8.95 -3.67
N LEU A 364 0.34 -8.35 -3.31
CA LEU A 364 0.72 -7.01 -3.71
C LEU A 364 0.79 -6.90 -5.23
N ASP A 365 -0.08 -6.06 -5.78
CA ASP A 365 0.00 -5.59 -7.15
C ASP A 365 0.60 -4.18 -7.13
N PRO A 366 1.81 -3.96 -7.68
CA PRO A 366 2.41 -2.64 -7.77
C PRO A 366 1.51 -1.61 -8.46
N ARG A 367 0.60 -2.03 -9.35
CA ARG A 367 -0.37 -1.14 -9.97
C ARG A 367 -1.39 -0.65 -8.96
N THR A 368 -1.97 -1.55 -8.17
CA THR A 368 -2.91 -1.21 -7.09
C THR A 368 -2.25 -0.31 -6.06
N VAL A 369 -1.01 -0.63 -5.66
CA VAL A 369 -0.24 0.20 -4.72
C VAL A 369 0.01 1.59 -5.29
N LEU A 370 0.38 1.70 -6.58
CA LEU A 370 0.64 2.99 -7.23
C LEU A 370 -0.64 3.82 -7.36
N LEU A 371 -1.76 3.21 -7.75
CA LEU A 371 -3.05 3.88 -7.88
C LEU A 371 -3.60 4.34 -6.54
N ASN A 372 -3.43 3.53 -5.50
CA ASN A 372 -3.88 3.84 -4.14
C ASN A 372 -2.79 4.52 -3.31
N PHE A 373 -1.67 4.93 -3.92
CA PHE A 373 -0.51 5.43 -3.19
C PHE A 373 -0.85 6.70 -2.38
N GLY A 374 -1.65 7.59 -2.94
CA GLY A 374 -2.13 8.78 -2.23
C GLY A 374 -2.94 8.43 -0.97
N ASP A 375 -3.77 7.39 -1.04
CA ASP A 375 -4.57 6.91 0.09
C ASP A 375 -3.69 6.19 1.12
N ILE A 376 -2.76 5.34 0.67
CA ILE A 376 -1.76 4.68 1.52
C ILE A 376 -0.95 5.72 2.28
N ALA A 377 -0.43 6.72 1.57
CA ALA A 377 0.45 7.72 2.14
C ALA A 377 -0.28 8.67 3.09
N SER A 378 -1.49 9.13 2.73
CA SER A 378 -2.29 9.98 3.60
C SER A 378 -2.75 9.24 4.86
N ALA A 379 -3.16 7.98 4.73
CA ALA A 379 -3.55 7.13 5.85
C ALA A 379 -2.36 6.65 6.71
N SER A 380 -1.13 6.83 6.23
CA SER A 380 0.11 6.37 6.89
C SER A 380 1.07 7.52 7.23
N THR A 381 0.66 8.78 7.10
CA THR A 381 1.53 9.93 7.37
C THR A 381 1.91 9.94 8.86
N GLY A 382 3.21 9.77 9.15
CA GLY A 382 3.74 9.64 10.52
C GLY A 382 3.66 8.22 11.11
N LEU A 383 3.03 7.28 10.40
CA LEU A 383 2.84 5.88 10.79
C LEU A 383 3.73 4.91 9.99
N PHE A 384 4.33 5.41 8.90
CA PHE A 384 5.26 4.72 8.01
C PHE A 384 6.53 5.54 7.86
N ARG A 385 7.70 4.91 7.97
CA ARG A 385 9.02 5.52 7.76
C ARG A 385 9.92 4.62 6.93
N THR A 386 10.68 5.20 6.02
CA THR A 386 11.64 4.48 5.16
C THR A 386 12.74 5.43 4.67
N ASP A 387 13.90 4.87 4.33
CA ASP A 387 14.97 5.55 3.59
C ASP A 387 15.01 5.18 2.10
N ILE A 388 14.04 4.40 1.61
CA ILE A 388 13.95 4.08 0.19
C ILE A 388 13.81 5.39 -0.60
N PRO A 389 14.76 5.74 -1.49
CA PRO A 389 14.62 6.93 -2.31
C PRO A 389 13.67 6.66 -3.48
N GLN A 390 13.11 7.72 -4.05
CA GLN A 390 12.19 7.59 -5.19
C GLN A 390 12.78 6.81 -6.37
N ASP A 391 14.08 6.98 -6.63
CA ASP A 391 14.77 6.31 -7.73
C ASP A 391 14.90 4.79 -7.53
N ALA A 392 14.76 4.30 -6.29
CA ALA A 392 14.75 2.88 -5.96
C ALA A 392 13.37 2.22 -6.14
N LEU A 393 12.28 2.98 -6.18
CA LEU A 393 10.92 2.44 -6.27
C LEU A 393 10.70 1.62 -7.54
N GLY A 394 11.18 2.09 -8.69
CA GLY A 394 11.07 1.37 -9.96
C GLY A 394 11.79 0.02 -9.95
N PRO A 395 13.09 -0.03 -9.59
CA PRO A 395 13.83 -1.28 -9.42
C PRO A 395 13.22 -2.22 -8.37
N LEU A 396 12.85 -1.71 -7.19
CA LEU A 396 12.27 -2.53 -6.12
C LEU A 396 10.89 -3.08 -6.49
N ALA A 397 10.06 -2.31 -7.21
CA ALA A 397 8.78 -2.79 -7.74
C ALA A 397 8.98 -3.93 -8.73
N GLN A 398 10.01 -3.87 -9.57
CA GLN A 398 10.34 -4.97 -10.49
C GLN A 398 10.79 -6.23 -9.73
N VAL A 399 11.63 -6.05 -8.72
CA VAL A 399 12.05 -7.16 -7.84
C VAL A 399 10.83 -7.78 -7.16
N ALA A 400 9.92 -6.97 -6.61
CA ALA A 400 8.69 -7.45 -5.98
C ALA A 400 7.80 -8.28 -6.94
N VAL A 401 7.65 -7.86 -8.20
CA VAL A 401 6.92 -8.62 -9.22
C VAL A 401 7.57 -9.99 -9.47
N LYS A 402 8.90 -10.05 -9.52
CA LYS A 402 9.62 -11.34 -9.66
C LYS A 402 9.44 -12.21 -8.41
N THR A 403 9.58 -11.63 -7.22
CA THR A 403 9.41 -12.36 -5.94
C THR A 403 8.03 -12.98 -5.81
N LYS A 404 6.99 -12.33 -6.32
CA LYS A 404 5.63 -12.89 -6.34
C LYS A 404 5.53 -14.21 -7.11
N GLN A 405 6.42 -14.47 -8.07
CA GLN A 405 6.47 -15.70 -8.87
C GLN A 405 7.40 -16.76 -8.28
N GLU A 406 8.22 -16.39 -7.30
CA GLU A 406 9.26 -17.25 -6.72
C GLU A 406 8.90 -17.78 -5.33
N ARG A 407 9.60 -18.80 -4.85
CA ARG A 407 9.40 -19.30 -3.48
C ARG A 407 10.07 -18.36 -2.47
N ILE A 408 9.28 -17.84 -1.52
CA ILE A 408 9.80 -17.11 -0.36
C ILE A 408 10.14 -18.14 0.72
N THR A 409 11.44 -18.26 1.03
CA THR A 409 11.91 -19.08 2.16
C THR A 409 12.01 -18.22 3.41
N SER A 410 11.96 -18.83 4.59
CA SER A 410 12.09 -18.08 5.83
C SER A 410 12.82 -18.85 6.91
N VAL A 411 13.50 -18.11 7.77
CA VAL A 411 14.21 -18.62 8.95
C VAL A 411 13.85 -17.73 10.13
N ASN A 412 13.47 -18.33 11.26
CA ASN A 412 13.25 -17.60 12.51
C ASN A 412 14.35 -17.96 13.50
N PHE A 413 15.02 -16.96 14.03
CA PHE A 413 16.08 -17.11 15.02
C PHE A 413 15.49 -17.20 16.43
N VAL A 414 14.89 -18.36 16.69
CA VAL A 414 14.18 -18.74 17.92
C VAL A 414 14.39 -20.24 18.20
N PRO A 415 14.04 -20.75 19.40
CA PRO A 415 14.11 -22.18 19.67
C PRO A 415 13.25 -22.99 18.68
N PRO A 416 13.69 -24.19 18.28
CA PRO A 416 14.88 -24.89 18.77
C PRO A 416 16.19 -24.46 18.07
N LEU A 417 16.12 -23.59 17.05
CA LEU A 417 17.30 -23.19 16.25
C LEU A 417 18.35 -22.44 17.07
N ILE A 418 17.92 -21.42 17.84
CA ILE A 418 18.79 -20.69 18.78
C ILE A 418 18.02 -20.30 20.05
N LYS A 419 18.75 -20.06 21.15
CA LYS A 419 18.20 -19.39 22.33
C LYS A 419 18.56 -17.89 22.25
N PRO A 420 17.59 -16.96 22.10
CA PRO A 420 17.89 -15.54 21.88
C PRO A 420 18.75 -14.86 22.95
N TRP A 421 18.68 -15.33 24.21
CA TRP A 421 19.49 -14.83 25.33
C TRP A 421 20.90 -15.45 25.41
N SER A 422 21.15 -16.54 24.69
CA SER A 422 22.43 -17.28 24.73
C SER A 422 22.65 -18.04 23.41
N TYR A 423 22.86 -17.29 22.32
CA TYR A 423 23.12 -17.85 20.99
C TYR A 423 24.61 -17.78 20.62
N ASP A 424 25.00 -18.63 19.69
CA ASP A 424 26.29 -18.52 19.00
C ASP A 424 26.12 -17.67 17.72
N PRO A 425 26.79 -16.52 17.59
CA PRO A 425 26.76 -15.70 16.38
C PRO A 425 27.16 -16.46 15.10
N ALA A 426 28.03 -17.47 15.20
CA ALA A 426 28.45 -18.28 14.06
C ALA A 426 27.30 -19.14 13.52
N VAL A 427 26.41 -19.65 14.39
CA VAL A 427 25.22 -20.40 13.99
C VAL A 427 24.24 -19.51 13.24
N VAL A 428 24.02 -18.27 13.71
CA VAL A 428 23.16 -17.30 13.02
C VAL A 428 23.68 -17.02 11.62
N ARG A 429 24.97 -16.64 11.49
CA ARG A 429 25.58 -16.30 10.20
C ARG A 429 25.65 -17.48 9.23
N SER A 430 26.03 -18.67 9.70
CA SER A 430 26.05 -19.87 8.86
C SER A 430 24.65 -20.26 8.39
N THR A 431 23.62 -20.10 9.23
CA THR A 431 22.22 -20.32 8.85
C THR A 431 21.75 -19.32 7.81
N VAL A 432 22.10 -18.02 7.95
CA VAL A 432 21.80 -17.01 6.92
C VAL A 432 22.43 -17.39 5.58
N ALA A 433 23.72 -17.71 5.57
CA ALA A 433 24.43 -18.11 4.36
C ALA A 433 23.84 -19.38 3.72
N ALA A 434 23.53 -20.40 4.53
CA ALA A 434 22.92 -21.63 4.06
C ALA A 434 21.52 -21.42 3.48
N ALA A 435 20.70 -20.56 4.11
CA ALA A 435 19.36 -20.25 3.65
C ALA A 435 19.37 -19.49 2.32
N ILE A 436 20.28 -18.54 2.15
CA ILE A 436 20.49 -17.85 0.86
C ILE A 436 21.00 -18.85 -0.20
N ALA A 437 22.02 -19.64 0.10
CA ALA A 437 22.53 -20.65 -0.84
C ALA A 437 21.45 -21.67 -1.25
N LYS A 438 20.53 -21.99 -0.34
CA LYS A 438 19.37 -22.84 -0.62
C LYS A 438 18.33 -22.14 -1.49
N SER A 439 18.05 -20.85 -1.28
CA SER A 439 17.13 -20.09 -2.15
C SER A 439 17.67 -19.96 -3.57
N GLU A 440 18.99 -19.96 -3.75
CA GLU A 440 19.61 -19.85 -5.07
C GLU A 440 19.52 -21.13 -5.93
N LYS A 441 19.01 -22.24 -5.38
CA LYS A 441 18.78 -23.46 -6.15
C LYS A 441 17.37 -23.43 -6.77
N PRO A 442 17.20 -23.79 -8.06
CA PRO A 442 15.87 -23.93 -8.64
C PRO A 442 15.03 -24.90 -7.80
N ALA A 443 13.80 -24.52 -7.48
CA ALA A 443 12.89 -25.45 -6.80
C ALA A 443 12.67 -26.68 -7.69
N PRO A 444 12.71 -27.91 -7.14
CA PRO A 444 12.20 -29.07 -7.86
C PRO A 444 10.75 -28.78 -8.26
N ALA A 445 10.39 -29.07 -9.51
CA ALA A 445 9.01 -28.93 -9.97
C ALA A 445 8.10 -29.73 -9.04
N GLU A 446 7.25 -29.04 -8.29
CA GLU A 446 6.26 -29.69 -7.44
C GLU A 446 5.27 -30.40 -8.36
N PRO A 447 5.02 -31.72 -8.20
CA PRO A 447 4.04 -32.41 -9.02
C PRO A 447 2.69 -31.77 -8.75
N ALA A 448 2.06 -31.24 -9.80
CA ALA A 448 0.70 -30.72 -9.73
C ALA A 448 -0.18 -31.72 -8.97
N ALA A 449 -0.66 -31.32 -7.80
CA ALA A 449 -1.56 -32.13 -7.00
C ALA A 449 -2.78 -32.48 -7.86
N LYS A 450 -2.86 -33.74 -8.29
CA LYS A 450 -4.03 -34.26 -8.99
C LYS A 450 -5.22 -34.11 -8.05
N ALA A 451 -6.12 -33.20 -8.40
CA ALA A 451 -7.42 -33.04 -7.78
C ALA A 451 -8.09 -34.43 -7.67
N THR A 452 -8.07 -35.00 -6.48
CA THR A 452 -8.78 -36.24 -6.20
C THR A 452 -10.24 -35.85 -6.01
N LYS A 453 -11.09 -36.26 -6.95
CA LYS A 453 -12.54 -36.06 -6.90
C LYS A 453 -13.06 -36.57 -5.54
N ALA A 454 -13.56 -35.66 -4.72
CA ALA A 454 -14.32 -36.01 -3.53
C ALA A 454 -15.67 -36.59 -3.98
N THR A 455 -15.82 -37.90 -3.85
CA THR A 455 -17.09 -38.60 -4.04
C THR A 455 -18.02 -38.24 -2.88
N LYS A 456 -19.17 -37.68 -3.24
CA LYS A 456 -20.30 -37.32 -2.39
C LYS A 456 -20.82 -38.57 -1.65
N ALA A 457 -20.84 -38.54 -0.32
CA ALA A 457 -21.62 -39.49 0.49
C ALA A 457 -22.37 -38.73 1.58
N THR A 458 -23.66 -38.53 1.35
CA THR A 458 -24.63 -38.04 2.33
C THR A 458 -25.18 -39.25 3.09
N LYS A 459 -25.13 -39.24 4.42
CA LYS A 459 -26.23 -39.81 5.23
C LYS A 459 -26.24 -39.23 6.64
N ALA A 460 -27.40 -38.69 7.00
CA ALA A 460 -27.78 -38.23 8.32
C ALA A 460 -28.07 -39.41 9.27
N SER A 461 -27.94 -39.22 10.59
CA SER A 461 -29.05 -39.35 11.56
C SER A 461 -28.58 -39.18 13.02
N THR A 462 -29.17 -38.19 13.70
CA THR A 462 -29.72 -38.16 15.08
C THR A 462 -28.90 -38.59 16.32
N GLY A 463 -28.94 -37.74 17.35
CA GLY A 463 -29.34 -38.20 18.70
C GLY A 463 -28.72 -37.51 19.92
N ALA A 464 -29.58 -36.75 20.63
CA ALA A 464 -29.66 -36.61 22.09
C ALA A 464 -28.79 -35.59 22.86
N ALA A 465 -29.46 -34.93 23.81
CA ALA A 465 -29.08 -33.83 24.67
C ALA A 465 -28.74 -34.28 26.11
N ALA A 466 -27.95 -33.49 26.83
CA ALA A 466 -27.94 -33.30 28.30
C ALA A 466 -26.96 -32.13 28.62
N SER A 467 -27.40 -30.95 29.08
CA SER A 467 -27.79 -30.52 30.45
C SER A 467 -26.62 -30.15 31.39
N ALA A 468 -26.52 -28.83 31.61
CA ALA A 468 -26.34 -28.08 32.86
C ALA A 468 -25.04 -28.08 33.71
N ALA A 469 -24.67 -26.82 34.05
CA ALA A 469 -24.24 -26.29 35.35
C ALA A 469 -22.73 -26.21 35.71
N ALA A 470 -22.25 -24.96 35.85
CA ALA A 470 -21.86 -24.31 37.12
C ALA A 470 -20.54 -23.52 37.05
N THR A 471 -20.67 -22.21 37.20
CA THR A 471 -19.61 -21.22 37.47
C THR A 471 -19.22 -21.25 38.96
N PRO A 472 -17.99 -20.85 39.31
CA PRO A 472 -17.88 -19.67 40.17
C PRO A 472 -16.73 -18.72 39.83
N THR A 473 -16.99 -17.44 40.06
CA THR A 473 -16.05 -16.30 40.06
C THR A 473 -15.15 -16.32 41.31
N PRO A 474 -13.94 -15.73 41.25
CA PRO A 474 -13.68 -14.59 42.13
C PRO A 474 -12.99 -13.38 41.46
N ALA A 475 -13.11 -12.26 42.19
CA ALA A 475 -12.86 -10.86 41.86
C ALA A 475 -11.35 -10.44 41.91
N PRO A 476 -10.98 -9.16 41.65
CA PRO A 476 -9.81 -8.75 40.87
C PRO A 476 -8.53 -8.58 41.68
N SER A 477 -7.37 -8.71 41.01
CA SER A 477 -6.07 -8.27 41.56
C SER A 477 -5.28 -7.45 40.55
N ALA A 478 -4.57 -6.48 41.13
CA ALA A 478 -3.99 -5.30 40.53
C ALA A 478 -2.91 -5.56 39.46
N SER A 479 -2.85 -4.62 38.52
CA SER A 479 -1.88 -4.53 37.44
C SER A 479 -0.45 -4.27 37.95
N THR A 480 0.44 -5.20 37.65
CA THR A 480 1.90 -5.00 37.57
C THR A 480 2.36 -5.49 36.19
N PRO A 481 3.29 -4.82 35.49
CA PRO A 481 3.70 -5.22 34.15
C PRO A 481 4.32 -6.62 34.20
N ALA A 482 3.80 -7.56 33.40
CA ALA A 482 4.35 -8.90 33.30
C ALA A 482 5.75 -8.84 32.65
N VAL A 483 6.77 -8.84 33.50
CA VAL A 483 8.09 -9.38 33.17
C VAL A 483 7.90 -10.90 33.13
N MET A 484 8.12 -11.53 31.97
CA MET A 484 8.11 -12.99 31.92
C MET A 484 9.33 -13.50 32.70
N THR A 485 9.08 -14.42 33.62
CA THR A 485 10.08 -15.36 34.12
C THR A 485 10.73 -16.07 32.92
N ARG A 486 12.07 -16.04 32.84
CA ARG A 486 12.87 -16.67 31.76
C ARG A 486 12.33 -18.08 31.42
N PRO A 487 11.91 -18.37 30.18
CA PRO A 487 11.33 -19.67 29.87
C PRO A 487 12.44 -20.74 29.69
N GLY A 488 12.57 -21.59 30.70
CA GLY A 488 13.11 -22.95 30.57
C GLY A 488 12.03 -24.04 30.48
N THR A 489 10.75 -23.65 30.40
CA THR A 489 9.60 -24.58 30.42
C THR A 489 8.47 -24.09 29.51
N ASP A 490 8.79 -23.68 28.28
CA ASP A 490 7.77 -23.60 27.22
C ASP A 490 7.76 -24.96 26.49
N PRO A 491 6.83 -25.87 26.81
CA PRO A 491 6.79 -27.21 26.22
C PRO A 491 6.54 -27.19 24.70
N ASP A 492 6.18 -26.03 24.13
CA ASP A 492 5.88 -25.84 22.71
C ASP A 492 7.08 -25.34 21.88
N ALA A 493 8.27 -25.20 22.50
CA ALA A 493 9.52 -24.81 21.83
C ALA A 493 9.97 -25.80 20.73
N ASP A 494 9.35 -26.98 20.63
CA ASP A 494 9.66 -28.05 19.67
C ASP A 494 8.77 -28.10 18.42
N THR A 495 7.81 -27.18 18.23
CA THR A 495 6.94 -27.19 17.03
C THR A 495 7.55 -26.45 15.85
N GLY A 496 8.70 -26.96 15.39
CA GLY A 496 9.31 -26.61 14.12
C GLY A 496 8.53 -27.18 12.94
N ASP A 497 7.34 -26.64 12.65
CA ASP A 497 6.86 -26.60 11.26
C ASP A 497 5.91 -25.42 11.03
N LEU A 498 6.39 -24.45 10.27
CA LEU A 498 5.65 -23.24 9.89
C LEU A 498 4.36 -23.55 9.10
N ALA A 499 4.25 -24.75 8.52
CA ALA A 499 3.03 -25.23 7.87
C ALA A 499 1.84 -25.39 8.85
N SER A 500 2.10 -25.53 10.16
CA SER A 500 1.08 -25.76 11.18
C SER A 500 0.34 -24.49 11.63
N VAL A 501 0.85 -23.28 11.31
CA VAL A 501 0.29 -22.00 11.78
C VAL A 501 -0.50 -21.29 10.69
N CYS A 502 -0.02 -21.32 9.45
CA CYS A 502 -0.67 -20.70 8.29
C CYS A 502 -0.02 -21.12 6.97
N SER A 503 -0.84 -21.25 5.93
CA SER A 503 -0.39 -21.22 4.54
C SER A 503 -0.81 -19.90 3.92
N ALA A 504 0.16 -19.16 3.39
CA ALA A 504 -0.12 -18.10 2.42
C ALA A 504 -0.34 -18.79 1.07
N GLY A 505 -1.52 -18.61 0.48
CA GLY A 505 -1.96 -19.28 -0.74
C GLY A 505 -1.07 -19.04 -1.96
#